data_AF-A0A960Z6M8-F1
#
_entry.id   AF-A0A960Z6M8-F1
#
_cell.length_a   1.000
_cell.length_b   1.000
_cell.length_c   1.000
_cell.angle_alpha   90.00
_cell.angle_beta   90.00
_cell.angle_gamma   90.00
#
_symmetry.space_group_name_H-M   'P 1'
#
loop_
_entity.id
_entity.type
_entity.pdbx_description
1 polymer ?
#
loop_
_entity_poly.entity_id
_entity_poly.type
_entity_poly.pdbx_seq_one_letter_code
_entity_poly.pdbx_strand_id
1 'polypeptide(L)'
;MRCEHCEAQNPDDAMFCGECGHRLGPQLPPAQDAPPPPPVAPPAPQPDAQGNYGTGAAGPAMPPPSAGQYVQHTNTSGSGPQAILPDEANGWTFAGCLPFGIFGFSHNVVGWGLVGCIGVLIPPLHWLYFFVMGASGKQIAWKHRRFADIESYRSTMQIWNIAGIAWMVITLLYWGLVTVASSLNPDSAASAFFRELQ
;
A
#
# COMPACT_ATOMS: atom_id res chain seq x y z
N MET A 1 6.83 -30.32 21.52
CA MET A 1 8.25 -30.11 21.88
C MET A 1 8.46 -28.76 22.58
N ARG A 2 9.56 -28.58 23.33
CA ARG A 2 9.87 -27.32 24.04
C ARG A 2 10.90 -26.50 23.25
N CYS A 3 10.70 -25.19 23.13
CA CYS A 3 11.64 -24.32 22.43
C CYS A 3 12.92 -24.12 23.25
N GLU A 4 14.09 -24.37 22.66
CA GLU A 4 15.39 -24.17 23.34
C GLU A 4 15.75 -22.68 23.55
N HIS A 5 15.05 -21.77 22.86
CA HIS A 5 15.33 -20.34 22.95
C HIS A 5 14.50 -19.60 24.02
N CYS A 6 13.21 -19.92 24.15
CA CYS A 6 12.29 -19.23 25.07
C CYS A 6 11.49 -20.17 25.98
N GLU A 7 11.79 -21.46 25.96
CA GLU A 7 11.15 -22.50 26.79
C GLU A 7 9.64 -22.72 26.58
N ALA A 8 9.03 -22.09 25.57
CA ALA A 8 7.62 -22.27 25.25
C ALA A 8 7.30 -23.72 24.80
N GLN A 9 6.14 -24.21 25.19
CA GLN A 9 5.63 -25.52 24.78
C GLN A 9 4.95 -25.38 23.40
N ASN A 10 5.38 -26.16 22.42
CA ASN A 10 4.87 -26.15 21.05
C ASN A 10 4.35 -27.55 20.65
N PRO A 11 3.45 -27.65 19.66
CA PRO A 11 3.07 -28.93 19.05
C PRO A 11 4.29 -29.71 18.55
N ASP A 12 4.20 -31.03 18.46
CA ASP A 12 5.33 -31.88 18.05
C ASP A 12 5.64 -31.81 16.55
N ASP A 13 4.71 -31.29 15.74
CA ASP A 13 4.84 -31.05 14.30
C ASP A 13 5.16 -29.58 13.96
N ALA A 14 5.32 -28.72 14.95
CA ALA A 14 5.60 -27.30 14.74
C ALA A 14 7.02 -27.07 14.19
N MET A 15 7.12 -26.45 13.01
CA MET A 15 8.42 -26.07 12.42
C MET A 15 9.05 -24.82 13.04
N PHE A 16 8.24 -23.99 13.71
CA PHE A 16 8.64 -22.73 14.34
C PHE A 16 7.94 -22.55 15.67
N CYS A 17 8.58 -21.85 16.60
CA CYS A 17 7.99 -21.53 17.88
C CYS A 17 6.91 -20.45 17.75
N GLY A 18 5.72 -20.72 18.30
CA GLY A 18 4.59 -19.78 18.27
C GLY A 18 4.79 -18.50 19.08
N GLU A 19 5.72 -18.51 20.05
CA GLU A 19 6.01 -17.34 20.91
C GLU A 19 7.16 -16.48 20.36
N CYS A 20 8.31 -17.09 20.07
CA CYS A 20 9.53 -16.33 19.69
C CYS A 20 9.93 -16.46 18.20
N GLY A 21 9.27 -17.33 17.43
CA GLY A 21 9.58 -17.56 16.01
C GLY A 21 10.81 -18.41 15.73
N HIS A 22 11.54 -18.90 16.74
CA HIS A 22 12.72 -19.76 16.54
C HIS A 22 12.35 -21.09 15.87
N ARG A 23 13.20 -21.60 14.97
CA ARG A 23 12.94 -22.86 14.27
C ARG A 23 13.03 -24.05 15.23
N LEU A 24 12.06 -24.94 15.17
CA LEU A 24 11.96 -26.12 16.01
C LEU A 24 12.17 -27.35 15.12
N GLY A 25 13.37 -27.94 15.15
CA GLY A 25 13.69 -29.13 14.38
C GLY A 25 15.18 -29.25 14.04
N PRO A 26 15.65 -30.45 13.67
CA PRO A 26 17.04 -30.68 13.30
C PRO A 26 17.40 -29.77 12.12
N GLN A 27 18.52 -29.05 12.24
CA GLN A 27 19.14 -28.40 11.09
C GLN A 27 19.40 -29.50 10.06
N LEU A 28 18.76 -29.40 8.90
CA LEU A 28 19.16 -30.23 7.76
C LEU A 28 20.66 -30.02 7.57
N PRO A 29 21.46 -31.08 7.44
CA PRO A 29 22.87 -30.92 7.12
C PRO A 29 22.99 -30.04 5.88
N PRO A 30 24.01 -29.16 5.81
CA PRO A 30 24.25 -28.36 4.61
C PRO A 30 24.29 -29.31 3.41
N ALA A 31 23.54 -28.97 2.36
CA ALA A 31 23.45 -29.78 1.15
C ALA A 31 24.83 -29.82 0.46
N GLN A 32 25.67 -30.78 0.84
CA GLN A 32 27.02 -30.95 0.34
C GLN A 32 27.10 -31.87 -0.89
N ASP A 33 26.03 -32.60 -1.20
CA ASP A 33 26.02 -33.61 -2.28
C ASP A 33 24.98 -33.37 -3.39
N ALA A 34 24.40 -32.16 -3.46
CA ALA A 34 23.63 -31.80 -4.65
C ALA A 34 24.60 -31.58 -5.83
N PRO A 35 24.32 -32.10 -7.04
CA PRO A 35 25.07 -31.71 -8.23
C PRO A 35 25.08 -30.17 -8.29
N PRO A 36 26.22 -29.54 -8.64
CA PRO A 36 26.30 -28.10 -8.67
C PRO A 36 25.12 -27.58 -9.51
N PRO A 37 24.38 -26.58 -9.01
CA PRO A 37 23.32 -25.98 -9.81
C PRO A 37 23.93 -25.61 -11.16
N PRO A 38 23.19 -25.78 -12.28
CA PRO A 38 23.65 -25.25 -13.56
C PRO A 38 24.08 -23.80 -13.33
N PRO A 39 25.15 -23.31 -14.00
CA PRO A 39 25.66 -21.97 -13.79
C PRO A 39 24.47 -21.03 -13.82
N VAL A 40 24.14 -20.48 -12.64
CA VAL A 40 23.02 -19.57 -12.52
C VAL A 40 23.39 -18.48 -13.50
N ALA A 41 22.58 -18.33 -14.56
CA ALA A 41 22.73 -17.20 -15.48
C ALA A 41 22.95 -15.98 -14.58
N PRO A 42 24.01 -15.17 -14.82
CA PRO A 42 24.35 -14.08 -13.91
C PRO A 42 23.06 -13.37 -13.53
N PRO A 43 22.77 -13.24 -12.23
CA PRO A 43 21.50 -12.69 -11.80
C PRO A 43 21.24 -11.45 -12.63
N ALA A 44 20.07 -11.41 -13.30
CA ALA A 44 19.65 -10.23 -14.03
C ALA A 44 19.95 -9.04 -13.11
N PRO A 45 20.65 -7.99 -13.60
CA PRO A 45 21.18 -6.93 -12.75
C PRO A 45 20.11 -6.53 -11.75
N GLN A 46 20.32 -6.92 -10.48
CA GLN A 46 19.46 -6.41 -9.43
C GLN A 46 19.73 -4.91 -9.43
N PRO A 47 18.69 -4.06 -9.45
CA PRO A 47 18.91 -2.65 -9.24
C PRO A 47 19.66 -2.54 -7.93
N ASP A 48 20.90 -2.08 -8.02
CA ASP A 48 21.70 -1.69 -6.87
C ASP A 48 20.79 -0.85 -5.97
N ALA A 49 20.94 -0.97 -4.64
CA ALA A 49 20.10 -0.30 -3.63
C ALA A 49 20.14 1.26 -3.70
N GLN A 50 20.66 1.80 -4.79
CA GLN A 50 20.77 3.20 -5.18
C GLN A 50 19.95 3.56 -6.43
N GLY A 51 19.21 2.63 -7.05
CA GLY A 51 18.30 2.94 -8.16
C GLY A 51 18.98 3.59 -9.37
N ASN A 52 20.19 3.14 -9.73
CA ASN A 52 20.99 3.79 -10.75
C ASN A 52 20.73 3.20 -12.15
N TYR A 53 19.99 3.92 -13.00
CA TYR A 53 19.93 3.63 -14.44
C TYR A 53 21.22 4.16 -15.10
N GLY A 54 22.05 3.25 -15.59
CA GLY A 54 23.35 3.56 -16.14
C GLY A 54 23.36 4.59 -17.30
N THR A 55 24.32 5.51 -17.16
CA THR A 55 25.19 6.08 -18.21
C THR A 55 24.58 7.04 -19.24
N GLY A 56 24.32 8.27 -18.81
CA GLY A 56 24.52 9.48 -19.61
C GLY A 56 25.73 10.26 -19.07
N ALA A 57 26.52 10.86 -19.95
CA ALA A 57 27.82 11.49 -19.72
C ALA A 57 27.97 12.28 -18.39
N ALA A 58 29.13 12.13 -17.75
CA ALA A 58 29.51 12.77 -16.51
C ALA A 58 29.44 14.31 -16.58
N GLY A 59 28.36 14.88 -16.03
CA GLY A 59 28.34 16.27 -15.58
C GLY A 59 29.15 16.43 -14.29
N PRO A 60 29.54 17.66 -13.91
CA PRO A 60 30.27 17.91 -12.68
C PRO A 60 29.49 17.36 -11.47
N ALA A 61 30.19 16.60 -10.64
CA ALA A 61 29.65 15.96 -9.45
C ALA A 61 28.99 17.01 -8.54
N MET A 62 27.67 16.97 -8.42
CA MET A 62 26.99 17.64 -7.33
C MET A 62 27.45 17.01 -6.01
N PRO A 63 27.70 17.80 -4.96
CA PRO A 63 28.02 17.26 -3.65
C PRO A 63 26.86 16.33 -3.20
N PRO A 64 27.18 15.21 -2.53
CA PRO A 64 26.15 14.29 -2.05
C PRO A 64 25.13 15.05 -1.20
N PRO A 65 23.81 14.80 -1.37
CA PRO A 65 22.83 15.36 -0.46
C PRO A 65 23.25 14.96 0.95
N SER A 66 23.36 15.97 1.83
CA SER A 66 23.74 15.83 3.22
C SER A 66 23.04 14.61 3.81
N ALA A 67 23.83 13.63 4.24
CA ALA A 67 23.37 12.39 4.85
C ALA A 67 22.61 12.73 6.15
N GLY A 68 21.36 13.14 6.02
CA GLY A 68 20.39 13.06 7.09
C GLY A 68 20.35 11.60 7.51
N GLN A 69 20.56 11.34 8.79
CA GLN A 69 20.62 9.99 9.33
C GLN A 69 19.31 9.24 9.02
N TYR A 70 19.32 8.39 8.01
CA TYR A 70 18.31 7.35 7.88
C TYR A 70 18.60 6.33 8.97
N VAL A 71 17.96 6.51 10.13
CA VAL A 71 17.88 5.44 11.12
C VAL A 71 17.22 4.27 10.40
N GLN A 72 17.96 3.18 10.24
CA GLN A 72 17.47 1.94 9.62
C GLN A 72 16.40 1.35 10.54
N HIS A 73 15.16 1.82 10.39
CA HIS A 73 14.02 1.18 11.00
C HIS A 73 13.82 -0.16 10.29
N THR A 74 13.87 -1.26 11.04
CA THR A 74 13.53 -2.58 10.53
C THR A 74 12.17 -2.50 9.83
N ASN A 75 12.14 -2.73 8.51
CA ASN A 75 10.92 -2.60 7.72
C ASN A 75 9.90 -3.66 8.15
N THR A 76 8.80 -3.22 8.76
CA THR A 76 7.70 -4.07 9.25
C THR A 76 6.54 -4.19 8.26
N SER A 77 6.58 -3.56 7.08
CA SER A 77 5.45 -3.59 6.14
C SER A 77 5.02 -5.01 5.78
N GLY A 78 3.73 -5.25 5.60
CA GLY A 78 3.19 -6.57 5.28
C GLY A 78 3.28 -7.60 6.42
N SER A 79 3.74 -7.23 7.63
CA SER A 79 3.74 -8.15 8.79
C SER A 79 2.36 -8.27 9.48
N GLY A 80 1.31 -7.78 8.82
CA GLY A 80 -0.06 -7.88 9.30
C GLY A 80 -0.36 -6.86 10.41
N PRO A 81 -1.23 -7.22 11.38
CA PRO A 81 -1.74 -6.28 12.38
C PRO A 81 -0.65 -5.60 13.23
N GLN A 82 0.48 -6.29 13.43
CA GLN A 82 1.61 -5.84 14.25
C GLN A 82 2.60 -4.95 13.48
N ALA A 83 2.37 -4.68 12.18
CA ALA A 83 3.23 -3.79 11.42
C ALA A 83 3.13 -2.36 11.96
N ILE A 84 4.28 -1.81 12.34
CA ILE A 84 4.43 -0.45 12.86
C ILE A 84 4.80 0.45 11.69
N LEU A 85 3.89 1.34 11.30
CA LEU A 85 4.17 2.40 10.33
C LEU A 85 4.94 3.52 11.04
N PRO A 86 6.13 3.93 10.57
CA PRO A 86 6.84 5.08 11.12
C PRO A 86 5.98 6.35 11.05
N ASP A 87 6.06 7.19 12.09
CA ASP A 87 5.21 8.38 12.21
C ASP A 87 5.38 9.35 11.03
N GLU A 88 6.59 9.41 10.44
CA GLU A 88 6.92 10.26 9.29
C GLU A 88 6.21 9.82 8.01
N ALA A 89 5.67 8.61 7.98
CA ALA A 89 4.97 8.04 6.84
C ALA A 89 3.45 7.95 7.06
N ASN A 90 2.98 8.29 8.27
CA ASN A 90 1.57 8.31 8.62
C ASN A 90 0.83 9.53 7.98
N GLY A 91 -0.49 9.58 8.14
CA GLY A 91 -1.34 10.71 7.77
C GLY A 91 -2.31 10.42 6.64
N TRP A 92 -2.93 11.49 6.14
CA TRP A 92 -4.06 11.40 5.21
C TRP A 92 -3.65 10.87 3.82
N THR A 93 -4.54 10.07 3.21
CA THR A 93 -4.47 9.69 1.81
C THR A 93 -5.75 10.03 1.06
N PHE A 94 -5.63 10.43 -0.21
CA PHE A 94 -6.79 10.65 -1.08
C PHE A 94 -7.23 9.41 -1.85
N ALA A 95 -6.61 8.25 -1.60
CA ALA A 95 -6.94 7.03 -2.33
C ALA A 95 -8.41 6.58 -2.13
N GLY A 96 -9.05 6.98 -1.02
CA GLY A 96 -10.48 6.76 -0.77
C GLY A 96 -11.41 7.50 -1.73
N CYS A 97 -10.93 8.49 -2.49
CA CYS A 97 -11.70 9.14 -3.56
C CYS A 97 -11.89 8.25 -4.78
N LEU A 98 -11.05 7.23 -4.98
CA LEU A 98 -11.16 6.36 -6.13
C LEU A 98 -12.38 5.45 -5.99
N PRO A 99 -13.18 5.31 -7.07
CA PRO A 99 -14.43 4.57 -7.01
C PRO A 99 -14.18 3.06 -6.91
N PHE A 100 -15.25 2.30 -6.67
CA PHE A 100 -15.26 0.82 -6.73
C PHE A 100 -14.26 0.13 -5.80
N GLY A 101 -13.90 0.78 -4.69
CA GLY A 101 -13.04 0.20 -3.67
C GLY A 101 -11.66 -0.22 -4.17
N ILE A 102 -11.19 0.35 -5.30
CA ILE A 102 -9.94 -0.04 -5.99
C ILE A 102 -8.76 -0.09 -5.02
N PHE A 103 -8.66 0.89 -4.12
CA PHE A 103 -7.60 0.92 -3.11
C PHE A 103 -7.67 -0.28 -2.16
N GLY A 104 -8.86 -0.66 -1.70
CA GLY A 104 -9.06 -1.80 -0.80
C GLY A 104 -8.63 -3.12 -1.45
N PHE A 105 -9.05 -3.35 -2.70
CA PHE A 105 -8.63 -4.54 -3.46
C PHE A 105 -7.12 -4.56 -3.72
N SER A 106 -6.54 -3.41 -4.09
CA SER A 106 -5.10 -3.30 -4.40
C SER A 106 -4.18 -3.60 -3.21
N HIS A 107 -4.71 -3.54 -1.99
CA HIS A 107 -3.97 -3.82 -0.75
C HIS A 107 -4.50 -5.06 -0.03
N ASN A 108 -5.19 -5.97 -0.74
CA ASN A 108 -5.71 -7.23 -0.19
C ASN A 108 -6.68 -7.07 1.00
N VAL A 109 -7.41 -5.96 1.05
CA VAL A 109 -8.41 -5.69 2.10
C VAL A 109 -9.80 -5.72 1.50
N VAL A 110 -10.20 -6.93 1.08
CA VAL A 110 -11.39 -7.21 0.27
C VAL A 110 -12.66 -6.63 0.89
N GLY A 111 -12.83 -6.70 2.21
CA GLY A 111 -13.99 -6.13 2.90
C GLY A 111 -14.15 -4.63 2.64
N TRP A 112 -13.05 -3.86 2.74
CA TRP A 112 -13.07 -2.44 2.40
C TRP A 112 -13.25 -2.20 0.90
N GLY A 113 -12.74 -3.07 0.03
CA GLY A 113 -13.04 -3.04 -1.41
C GLY A 113 -14.54 -3.14 -1.69
N LEU A 114 -15.23 -4.08 -1.07
CA LEU A 114 -16.68 -4.26 -1.20
C LEU A 114 -17.46 -3.05 -0.66
N VAL A 115 -17.07 -2.52 0.50
CA VAL A 115 -17.66 -1.28 1.05
C VAL A 115 -17.53 -0.13 0.05
N GLY A 116 -16.37 0.00 -0.61
CA GLY A 116 -16.16 1.00 -1.66
C GLY A 116 -17.08 0.83 -2.87
N CYS A 117 -17.31 -0.41 -3.33
CA CYS A 117 -18.25 -0.71 -4.42
C CYS A 117 -19.69 -0.32 -4.07
N ILE A 118 -20.16 -0.74 -2.89
CA ILE A 118 -21.53 -0.45 -2.43
C ILE A 118 -21.68 1.06 -2.14
N GLY A 119 -20.63 1.69 -1.62
CA GLY A 119 -20.60 3.11 -1.29
C GLY A 119 -20.95 4.00 -2.48
N VAL A 120 -20.47 3.68 -3.69
CA VAL A 120 -20.80 4.47 -4.90
C VAL A 120 -22.32 4.57 -5.16
N LEU A 121 -23.09 3.58 -4.70
CA LEU A 121 -24.56 3.57 -4.84
C LEU A 121 -25.28 4.26 -3.67
N ILE A 122 -24.60 4.45 -2.54
CA ILE A 122 -25.17 4.99 -1.30
C ILE A 122 -24.25 6.13 -0.81
N PRO A 123 -24.53 7.41 -1.17
CA PRO A 123 -23.60 8.51 -0.94
C PRO A 123 -23.11 8.64 0.52
N PRO A 124 -23.95 8.50 1.57
CA PRO A 124 -23.47 8.54 2.95
C PRO A 124 -22.44 7.44 3.27
N LEU A 125 -22.60 6.24 2.69
CA LEU A 125 -21.64 5.15 2.85
C LEU A 125 -20.34 5.43 2.09
N HIS A 126 -20.41 6.09 0.92
CA HIS A 126 -19.21 6.56 0.23
C HIS A 126 -18.43 7.57 1.06
N TRP A 127 -19.11 8.50 1.74
CA TRP A 127 -18.45 9.46 2.63
C TRP A 127 -17.76 8.75 3.80
N LEU A 128 -18.43 7.78 4.44
CA LEU A 128 -17.80 6.95 5.47
C LEU A 128 -16.54 6.25 4.94
N TYR A 129 -16.63 5.63 3.76
CA TYR A 129 -15.50 5.00 3.09
C TYR A 129 -14.35 5.98 2.87
N PHE A 130 -14.64 7.16 2.30
CA PHE A 130 -13.65 8.21 2.06
C PHE A 130 -12.93 8.62 3.34
N PHE A 131 -13.64 8.88 4.43
CA PHE A 131 -13.01 9.30 5.68
C PHE A 131 -12.18 8.20 6.34
N VAL A 132 -12.69 6.97 6.39
CA VAL A 132 -11.95 5.86 7.01
C VAL A 132 -10.72 5.51 6.19
N MET A 133 -10.84 5.42 4.86
CA MET A 133 -9.70 5.16 4.00
C MET A 133 -8.75 6.34 3.94
N GLY A 134 -9.24 7.57 4.09
CA GLY A 134 -8.39 8.75 4.15
C GLY A 134 -7.52 8.79 5.39
N ALA A 135 -8.10 8.53 6.57
CA ALA A 135 -7.38 8.54 7.83
C ALA A 135 -6.49 7.30 8.02
N SER A 136 -6.98 6.12 7.64
CA SER A 136 -6.33 4.83 7.95
C SER A 136 -5.69 4.14 6.74
N GLY A 137 -5.95 4.61 5.52
CA GLY A 137 -5.54 3.90 4.29
C GLY A 137 -4.03 3.68 4.21
N LYS A 138 -3.24 4.68 4.63
CA LYS A 138 -1.78 4.55 4.71
C LYS A 138 -1.31 3.42 5.63
N GLN A 139 -1.90 3.32 6.81
CA GLN A 139 -1.62 2.25 7.78
C GLN A 139 -2.09 0.89 7.26
N ILE A 140 -3.29 0.86 6.67
CA ILE A 140 -3.85 -0.35 6.06
C ILE A 140 -2.92 -0.87 4.96
N ALA A 141 -2.48 0.00 4.06
CA ALA A 141 -1.55 -0.35 3.00
C ALA A 141 -0.22 -0.89 3.55
N TRP A 142 0.33 -0.24 4.58
CA TRP A 142 1.55 -0.70 5.23
C TRP A 142 1.40 -2.09 5.86
N LYS A 143 0.27 -2.36 6.53
CA LYS A 143 0.01 -3.64 7.20
C LYS A 143 -0.18 -4.80 6.23
N HIS A 144 -0.79 -4.56 5.06
CA HIS A 144 -1.24 -5.62 4.15
C HIS A 144 -0.42 -5.77 2.86
N ARG A 145 0.54 -4.86 2.61
CA ARG A 145 1.44 -4.94 1.46
C ARG A 145 2.89 -4.82 1.91
N ARG A 146 3.75 -5.69 1.37
CA ARG A 146 5.20 -5.62 1.59
C ARG A 146 5.81 -4.58 0.67
N PHE A 147 6.55 -3.64 1.22
CA PHE A 147 7.37 -2.66 0.51
C PHE A 147 8.85 -3.00 0.72
N ALA A 148 9.73 -2.58 -0.20
CA ALA A 148 11.17 -2.78 -0.04
C ALA A 148 11.73 -1.94 1.11
N ASP A 149 11.33 -0.67 1.15
CA ASP A 149 11.74 0.35 2.11
C ASP A 149 10.64 1.42 2.25
N ILE A 150 10.92 2.45 3.05
CA ILE A 150 9.95 3.52 3.33
C ILE A 150 9.80 4.49 2.14
N GLU A 151 10.83 4.66 1.30
CA GLU A 151 10.81 5.48 0.09
C GLU A 151 9.91 4.86 -1.00
N SER A 152 10.00 3.54 -1.20
CA SER A 152 9.13 2.75 -2.08
C SER A 152 7.67 2.84 -1.65
N TYR A 153 7.42 2.83 -0.34
CA TYR A 153 6.10 3.08 0.21
C TYR A 153 5.61 4.52 -0.06
N ARG A 154 6.43 5.52 0.25
CA ARG A 154 6.07 6.94 0.07
C ARG A 154 5.77 7.26 -1.39
N SER A 155 6.61 6.79 -2.32
CA SER A 155 6.39 6.96 -3.76
C SER A 155 5.10 6.30 -4.23
N THR A 156 4.81 5.08 -3.77
CA THR A 156 3.52 4.42 -4.03
C THR A 156 2.35 5.25 -3.50
N MET A 157 2.39 5.68 -2.24
CA MET A 157 1.31 6.46 -1.63
C MET A 157 1.13 7.84 -2.28
N GLN A 158 2.20 8.44 -2.79
CA GLN A 158 2.14 9.68 -3.54
C GLN A 158 1.36 9.50 -4.85
N ILE A 159 1.57 8.41 -5.59
CA ILE A 159 0.80 8.09 -6.79
C ILE A 159 -0.69 7.93 -6.45
N TRP A 160 -1.02 7.19 -5.39
CA TRP A 160 -2.40 7.03 -4.94
C TRP A 160 -3.04 8.36 -4.54
N ASN A 161 -2.30 9.24 -3.86
CA ASN A 161 -2.77 10.57 -3.50
C ASN A 161 -3.06 11.43 -4.73
N ILE A 162 -2.13 11.46 -5.69
CA ILE A 162 -2.31 12.22 -6.94
C ILE A 162 -3.51 11.67 -7.71
N ALA A 163 -3.62 10.35 -7.87
CA ALA A 163 -4.75 9.72 -8.56
C ALA A 163 -6.08 10.04 -7.88
N GLY A 164 -6.14 9.95 -6.55
CA GLY A 164 -7.32 10.28 -5.76
C GLY A 164 -7.74 11.76 -5.89
N ILE A 165 -6.78 12.68 -5.77
CA ILE A 165 -7.02 14.12 -5.94
C ILE A 165 -7.48 14.42 -7.35
N ALA A 166 -6.81 13.88 -8.37
CA ALA A 166 -7.19 14.08 -9.77
C ALA A 166 -8.63 13.62 -10.02
N TRP A 167 -8.99 12.43 -9.52
CA TRP A 167 -10.35 11.91 -9.63
C TRP A 167 -11.38 12.77 -8.91
N MET A 168 -11.06 13.24 -7.70
CA MET A 168 -11.93 14.14 -6.93
C MET A 168 -12.18 15.45 -7.70
N VAL A 169 -11.13 16.08 -8.25
CA VAL A 169 -11.26 17.31 -9.05
C VAL A 169 -12.11 17.07 -10.29
N ILE A 170 -11.85 15.99 -11.05
CA ILE A 170 -12.65 15.64 -12.23
C ILE A 170 -14.13 15.47 -11.87
N THR A 171 -14.41 14.77 -10.77
CA THR A 171 -15.78 14.51 -10.32
C THR A 171 -16.49 15.80 -9.88
N LEU A 172 -15.80 16.69 -9.16
CA LEU A 172 -16.34 17.98 -8.75
C LEU A 172 -16.61 18.89 -9.96
N LEU A 173 -15.71 18.92 -10.95
CA LEU A 173 -15.90 19.68 -12.18
C LEU A 173 -17.08 19.15 -12.99
N TYR A 174 -17.21 17.82 -13.10
CA TYR A 174 -18.35 17.19 -13.76
C TYR A 174 -19.67 17.57 -13.10
N TRP A 175 -19.78 17.42 -11.77
CA TRP A 175 -21.00 17.78 -11.05
C TRP A 175 -21.29 19.28 -11.10
N GLY A 176 -20.27 20.13 -10.99
CA GLY A 176 -20.42 21.57 -11.16
C GLY A 176 -20.98 21.94 -12.54
N LEU A 177 -20.46 21.31 -13.61
CA LEU A 177 -20.98 21.48 -14.95
C LEU A 177 -22.43 21.01 -15.10
N VAL A 178 -22.77 19.85 -14.54
CA VAL A 178 -24.15 19.33 -14.54
C VAL A 178 -25.09 20.30 -13.83
N THR A 179 -24.70 20.85 -12.68
CA THR A 179 -25.49 21.84 -11.94
C THR A 179 -25.70 23.12 -12.75
N VAL A 180 -24.66 23.66 -13.38
CA VAL A 180 -24.77 24.85 -14.24
C VAL A 180 -25.63 24.58 -15.47
N ALA A 181 -25.45 23.45 -16.15
CA ALA A 181 -26.26 23.10 -17.30
C ALA A 181 -27.74 22.94 -16.93
N SER A 182 -28.04 22.35 -15.77
CA SER A 182 -29.41 22.17 -15.27
C SER A 182 -30.07 23.50 -14.88
N SER A 183 -29.31 24.49 -14.41
CA SER A 183 -29.85 25.82 -14.09
C SER A 183 -30.13 26.66 -15.33
N LEU A 184 -29.38 26.45 -16.42
CA LEU A 184 -29.61 27.09 -17.72
C LEU A 184 -30.75 26.43 -18.52
N ASN A 185 -31.05 25.16 -18.26
CA ASN A 185 -32.13 24.41 -18.91
C ASN A 185 -33.02 23.69 -17.87
N PRO A 186 -34.02 24.38 -17.30
CA PRO A 186 -34.88 23.84 -16.24
C PRO A 186 -35.84 22.74 -16.70
N ASP A 187 -35.96 22.51 -18.01
CA ASP A 187 -36.73 21.42 -18.60
C ASP A 187 -35.87 20.19 -18.94
N SER A 188 -34.58 20.21 -18.60
CA SER A 188 -33.69 19.06 -18.80
C SER A 188 -34.08 17.87 -17.91
N ALA A 189 -33.72 16.66 -18.34
CA ALA A 189 -33.92 15.45 -17.52
C ALA A 189 -33.20 15.54 -16.15
N ALA A 190 -32.09 16.28 -16.08
CA ALA A 190 -31.33 16.47 -14.86
C ALA A 190 -32.08 17.37 -13.84
N SER A 191 -32.69 18.47 -14.30
CA SER A 191 -33.49 19.32 -13.42
C SER A 191 -34.77 18.62 -12.94
N ALA A 192 -35.38 17.77 -13.77
CA ALA A 192 -36.49 16.92 -13.35
C ALA A 192 -36.08 15.95 -12.22
N PHE A 193 -34.93 15.28 -12.36
CA PHE A 193 -34.38 14.39 -11.33
C PHE A 193 -34.10 15.11 -10.00
N PHE A 194 -33.51 16.31 -10.02
CA PHE A 194 -33.24 17.05 -8.78
C PHE A 194 -34.52 17.50 -8.04
N ARG A 195 -35.61 17.78 -8.75
CA ARG A 195 -36.90 18.11 -8.12
C ARG A 195 -37.52 16.92 -7.37
N GLU A 196 -37.26 15.70 -7.81
CA GLU A 196 -37.75 14.48 -7.15
C GLU A 196 -36.96 14.12 -5.90
N LEU A 197 -35.76 14.70 -5.71
CA LEU A 197 -34.88 14.43 -4.56
C LEU A 197 -35.07 15.40 -3.37
N GLN A 198 -35.88 16.46 -3.52
CA GLN A 198 -36.18 17.46 -2.49
C GLN A 198 -37.50 17.15 -1.77
#